data_AF-A0A0K8VQD1-F1
#
_entry.id   AF-A0A0K8VQD1-F1
#
_cell.length_a   1.000
_cell.length_b   1.000
_cell.length_c   1.000
_cell.angle_alpha   90.00
_cell.angle_beta   90.00
_cell.angle_gamma   90.00
#
_symmetry.space_group_name_H-M   'P 1'
#
loop_
_entity.id
_entity.type
_entity.pdbx_description
1 polymer ?
#
loop_
_entity_poly.entity_id
_entity_poly.type
_entity_poly.pdbx_seq_one_letter_code
_entity_poly.pdbx_strand_id
1 'polypeptide(L)'
;MVVIGSVVVSRDGYRIGRGNGYADQDIGLLTEIGSITPDTVIATMVHDLQVVDSLPKELFQKYDTPVDLIVTPTEVIRVSKRLPRPTGIFWELLSERRLKIGPVLQVLKESQEKDGKVIVLKEVDTDIEQNPNLRNRRRGPVRRRFGRRIQRRAISQTDTEQQGQNAISNTAGRNPRRARRFPNRRRRPTKSE
;
A
#
# COMPACT_ATOMS: atom_id res chain seq x y z
N MET A 1 -6.25 25.06 -3.42
CA MET A 1 -5.13 24.29 -2.81
C MET A 1 -5.43 22.82 -2.94
N VAL A 2 -4.42 21.98 -3.16
CA VAL A 2 -4.52 20.52 -3.23
C VAL A 2 -3.56 19.90 -2.23
N VAL A 3 -3.99 18.86 -1.51
CA VAL A 3 -3.14 18.10 -0.57
C VAL A 3 -2.88 16.72 -1.14
N ILE A 4 -1.61 16.37 -1.30
CA ILE A 4 -1.18 15.06 -1.84
C ILE A 4 -0.34 14.29 -0.82
N GLY A 5 -0.54 12.97 -0.77
CA GLY A 5 0.24 12.09 0.08
C GLY A 5 1.62 11.77 -0.52
N SER A 6 2.64 11.74 0.34
CA SER A 6 4.01 11.42 -0.05
C SER A 6 4.63 10.36 0.86
N VAL A 7 5.57 9.59 0.32
CA VAL A 7 6.39 8.63 1.07
C VAL A 7 7.66 9.31 1.58
N VAL A 8 8.31 10.11 0.73
CA VAL A 8 9.49 10.93 1.08
C VAL A 8 9.39 12.26 0.34
N VAL A 9 9.86 13.34 0.97
CA VAL A 9 9.89 14.68 0.37
C VAL A 9 11.25 15.31 0.62
N SER A 10 11.77 16.06 -0.35
CA SER A 10 12.92 16.93 -0.16
C SER A 10 12.46 18.32 0.24
N ARG A 11 13.27 19.03 1.04
CA ARG A 11 13.08 20.46 1.36
C ARG A 11 13.00 21.36 0.11
N ASP A 12 13.53 20.90 -1.03
CA ASP A 12 13.45 21.60 -2.32
C ASP A 12 12.13 21.36 -3.08
N GLY A 13 11.18 20.60 -2.51
CA GLY A 13 9.85 20.38 -3.08
C GLY A 13 9.70 19.14 -3.97
N TYR A 14 10.77 18.36 -4.16
CA TYR A 14 10.69 17.06 -4.82
C TYR A 14 9.99 16.04 -3.91
N ARG A 15 9.12 15.19 -4.47
CA ARG A 15 8.37 14.21 -3.68
C ARG A 15 8.28 12.84 -4.33
N ILE A 16 8.45 11.80 -3.53
CA ILE A 16 8.26 10.41 -3.95
C ILE A 16 6.94 9.94 -3.39
N GLY A 17 6.00 9.62 -4.28
CA GLY A 17 4.72 9.02 -3.91
C GLY A 17 4.84 7.51 -3.73
N ARG A 18 3.69 6.81 -3.76
CA ARG A 18 3.65 5.34 -3.70
C ARG A 18 4.31 4.64 -4.91
N GLY A 19 4.45 5.35 -6.03
CA GLY A 19 5.09 4.84 -7.26
C GLY A 19 4.14 4.46 -8.40
N ASN A 20 2.81 4.45 -8.16
CA ASN A 20 1.84 4.15 -9.22
C ASN A 20 1.51 5.36 -10.11
N GLY A 21 1.97 6.57 -9.80
CA GLY A 21 1.70 7.76 -10.62
C GLY A 21 0.24 8.22 -10.71
N TYR A 22 -0.71 7.67 -9.94
CA TYR A 22 -2.12 8.12 -9.98
C TYR A 22 -2.28 9.57 -9.52
N ALA A 23 -1.60 9.97 -8.43
CA ALA A 23 -1.69 11.34 -7.94
C ALA A 23 -1.17 12.34 -8.99
N ASP A 24 -0.07 12.01 -9.66
CA ASP A 24 0.50 12.80 -10.75
C ASP A 24 -0.46 12.89 -11.95
N GLN A 25 -1.10 11.78 -12.30
CA GLN A 25 -2.12 11.73 -13.36
C GLN A 25 -3.36 12.57 -13.01
N ASP A 26 -3.84 12.52 -11.77
CA ASP A 26 -5.00 13.29 -11.31
C ASP A 26 -4.69 14.79 -11.31
N ILE A 27 -3.47 15.18 -10.92
CA ILE A 27 -3.02 16.58 -11.04
C ILE A 27 -2.98 17.01 -12.51
N GLY A 28 -2.43 16.18 -13.40
CA GLY A 28 -2.44 16.44 -14.84
C GLY A 28 -3.86 16.62 -15.39
N LEU A 29 -4.78 15.74 -15.01
CA LEU A 29 -6.20 15.80 -15.38
C LEU A 29 -6.85 17.11 -14.92
N LEU A 30 -6.70 17.43 -13.65
CA LEU A 30 -7.29 18.63 -13.06
C LEU A 30 -6.67 19.92 -13.62
N THR A 31 -5.40 19.86 -14.04
CA THR A 31 -4.73 20.95 -14.75
C THR A 31 -5.30 21.13 -16.15
N GLU A 32 -5.53 20.03 -16.89
CA GLU A 32 -6.06 20.05 -18.25
C GLU A 32 -7.47 20.68 -18.31
N ILE A 33 -8.31 20.42 -17.31
CA ILE A 33 -9.66 21.02 -17.20
C ILE A 33 -9.65 22.42 -16.54
N GLY A 34 -8.47 22.98 -16.25
CA GLY A 34 -8.31 24.31 -15.66
C GLY A 34 -8.67 24.42 -14.18
N SER A 35 -8.95 23.30 -13.49
CA SER A 35 -9.26 23.30 -12.05
C SER A 35 -8.01 23.48 -11.18
N ILE A 36 -6.84 23.03 -11.66
CA ILE A 36 -5.53 23.34 -11.07
C ILE A 36 -4.82 24.34 -11.97
N THR A 37 -4.40 25.45 -11.37
CA THR A 37 -3.67 26.53 -12.04
C THR A 37 -2.22 26.61 -11.53
N PRO A 38 -1.33 27.35 -12.21
CA PRO A 38 0.03 27.60 -11.71
C PRO A 38 0.06 28.20 -10.30
N ASP A 39 -0.96 28.99 -9.94
CA ASP A 39 -1.07 29.63 -8.62
C ASP A 39 -1.52 28.67 -7.52
N THR A 40 -2.20 27.57 -7.89
CA THR A 40 -2.74 26.59 -6.95
C THR A 40 -1.63 26.02 -6.07
N VAL A 41 -1.76 26.14 -4.75
CA VAL A 41 -0.79 25.55 -3.81
C VAL A 41 -0.98 24.03 -3.75
N ILE A 42 0.12 23.30 -3.91
CA ILE A 42 0.22 21.86 -3.73
C ILE A 42 0.95 21.59 -2.41
N ALA A 43 0.24 21.03 -1.45
CA ALA A 43 0.75 20.75 -0.12
C ALA A 43 0.88 19.25 0.13
N THR A 44 1.77 18.86 1.03
CA THR A 44 1.89 17.49 1.51
C THR A 44 2.05 17.47 3.01
N MET A 45 1.50 16.43 3.65
CA MET A 45 1.67 16.17 5.07
C MET A 45 2.44 14.89 5.26
N VAL A 46 3.54 14.97 5.98
CA VAL A 46 4.45 13.85 6.22
C VAL A 46 5.02 13.93 7.62
N HIS A 47 5.52 12.81 8.13
CA HIS A 47 6.28 12.79 9.39
C HIS A 47 7.66 13.42 9.18
N ASP A 48 8.29 13.95 10.23
CA ASP A 48 9.59 14.62 10.16
C ASP A 48 10.69 13.74 9.52
N LEU A 49 10.67 12.44 9.84
CA LEU A 49 11.57 11.41 9.27
C LEU A 49 11.43 11.18 7.75
N GLN A 50 10.33 11.64 7.14
CA GLN A 50 10.10 11.53 5.70
C GLN A 50 10.60 12.78 4.95
N VAL A 51 11.07 13.80 5.67
CA VAL A 51 11.69 15.00 5.10
C VAL A 51 13.20 14.76 5.01
N VAL A 52 13.74 14.85 3.81
CA VAL A 52 15.18 14.78 3.53
C VAL A 52 15.68 16.11 2.97
N ASP A 53 16.98 16.35 3.05
CA ASP A 53 17.55 17.61 2.53
C ASP A 53 17.39 17.68 1.01
N SER A 54 17.84 16.66 0.29
CA SER A 54 17.74 16.59 -1.18
C SER A 54 17.38 15.19 -1.67
N LEU A 55 16.82 15.11 -2.87
CA LEU A 55 16.60 13.88 -3.62
C LEU A 55 17.33 13.98 -4.97
N PRO A 56 17.86 12.86 -5.50
CA PRO A 56 18.49 12.86 -6.83
C PRO A 56 17.49 13.28 -7.90
N LYS A 57 17.83 14.31 -8.68
CA LYS A 57 16.91 14.94 -9.64
C LYS A 57 16.57 14.03 -10.81
N GLU A 58 17.46 13.09 -11.11
CA GLU A 58 17.35 12.11 -12.20
C GLU A 58 16.23 11.10 -11.97
N LEU A 59 15.72 11.00 -10.73
CA LEU A 59 14.57 10.17 -10.38
C LEU A 59 13.24 10.78 -10.84
N PHE A 60 13.21 12.09 -11.08
CA PHE A 60 11.98 12.81 -11.36
C PHE A 60 11.83 13.08 -12.85
N GLN A 61 10.61 12.90 -13.31
CA GLN A 61 10.24 13.07 -14.70
C GLN A 61 9.36 14.29 -14.88
N LYS A 62 9.17 14.72 -16.13
CA LYS A 62 8.34 15.89 -16.49
C LYS A 62 6.88 15.81 -16.02
N TYR A 63 6.41 14.60 -15.72
CA TYR A 63 5.06 14.33 -15.24
C TYR A 63 4.94 14.27 -13.72
N ASP A 64 6.05 14.22 -12.98
CA ASP A 64 6.03 14.19 -11.52
C ASP A 64 5.66 15.58 -10.99
N THR A 65 4.69 15.60 -10.08
CA THR A 65 4.16 16.84 -9.50
C THR A 65 4.95 17.21 -8.24
N PRO A 66 5.71 18.32 -8.25
CA PRO A 66 6.38 18.82 -7.04
C PRO A 66 5.37 19.42 -6.05
N VAL A 67 5.83 19.63 -4.81
CA VAL A 67 5.05 20.28 -3.75
C VAL A 67 5.60 21.69 -3.47
N ASP A 68 4.73 22.60 -3.04
CA ASP A 68 5.13 23.95 -2.62
C ASP A 68 5.15 24.11 -1.09
N LEU A 69 4.38 23.28 -0.38
CA LEU A 69 4.22 23.33 1.07
C LEU A 69 4.36 21.93 1.66
N ILE A 70 5.29 21.78 2.60
CA ILE A 70 5.50 20.55 3.35
C ILE A 70 5.14 20.83 4.80
N VAL A 71 4.21 20.06 5.33
CA VAL A 71 3.75 20.18 6.72
C VAL A 71 4.15 18.93 7.48
N THR A 72 4.87 19.11 8.57
CA THR A 72 5.18 18.05 9.54
C THR A 72 4.53 18.39 10.89
N PRO A 73 4.52 17.44 11.85
CA PRO A 73 4.08 17.75 13.21
C PRO A 73 4.86 18.87 13.90
N THR A 74 6.12 19.11 13.51
CA THR A 74 7.02 20.08 14.17
C THR A 74 7.26 21.35 13.39
N GLU A 75 7.11 21.34 12.06
CA GLU A 75 7.41 22.49 11.22
C GLU A 75 6.52 22.60 9.97
N VAL A 76 6.47 23.81 9.42
CA VAL A 76 5.84 24.11 8.12
C VAL A 76 6.91 24.68 7.19
N ILE A 77 7.30 23.89 6.20
CA ILE A 77 8.35 24.24 5.25
C ILE A 77 7.70 24.75 3.96
N ARG A 78 7.99 26.00 3.61
CA ARG A 78 7.62 26.58 2.31
C ARG A 78 8.79 26.42 1.35
N VAL A 79 8.55 25.79 0.20
CA VAL A 79 9.57 25.62 -0.82
C VAL A 79 9.89 26.98 -1.43
N SER A 80 11.16 27.38 -1.35
CA SER A 80 11.61 28.73 -1.70
C SER A 80 11.42 29.06 -3.19
N LYS A 81 11.62 28.07 -4.06
CA LYS A 81 11.46 28.18 -5.51
C LYS A 81 10.48 27.13 -6.00
N ARG A 82 9.34 27.57 -6.55
CA ARG A 82 8.39 26.66 -7.19
C ARG A 82 9.07 25.93 -8.34
N LEU A 83 9.02 24.61 -8.28
CA LEU A 83 9.50 23.74 -9.35
C LEU A 83 8.51 23.72 -10.52
N PRO A 84 8.98 23.45 -11.76
CA PRO A 84 8.09 23.27 -12.90
C PRO A 84 7.07 22.17 -12.65
N ARG A 85 5.82 22.42 -13.07
CA ARG A 85 4.72 21.48 -12.93
C ARG A 85 4.38 20.84 -14.26
N PRO A 86 3.79 19.63 -14.25
CA PRO A 86 3.20 19.07 -15.45
C PRO A 86 2.12 20.02 -16.01
N THR A 87 2.13 20.22 -17.33
CA THR A 87 1.22 21.14 -18.02
C THR A 87 -0.12 20.51 -18.41
N GLY A 88 -0.40 19.29 -17.94
CA GLY A 88 -1.60 18.53 -18.31
C GLY A 88 -1.36 17.03 -18.29
N ILE A 89 -2.17 16.30 -19.07
CA ILE A 89 -2.05 14.86 -19.23
C ILE A 89 -1.03 14.51 -20.33
N PHE A 90 -0.13 13.59 -20.01
CA PHE A 90 0.79 12.99 -20.97
C PHE A 90 0.19 11.71 -21.56
N TRP A 91 -0.63 11.85 -22.61
CA TRP A 91 -1.32 10.73 -23.26
C TRP A 91 -0.38 9.63 -23.75
N GLU A 92 0.81 10.01 -24.22
CA GLU A 92 1.88 9.11 -24.69
C GLU A 92 2.39 8.13 -23.62
N LEU A 93 2.12 8.38 -22.35
CA LEU A 93 2.51 7.53 -21.23
C LEU A 93 1.38 6.62 -20.76
N LEU A 94 0.14 6.84 -21.22
CA LEU A 94 -1.04 6.11 -20.79
C LEU A 94 -1.33 4.95 -21.74
N SER A 95 -1.49 3.76 -21.17
CA SER A 95 -1.96 2.58 -21.90
C SER A 95 -3.49 2.56 -22.02
N GLU A 96 -4.02 1.77 -22.93
CA GLU A 96 -5.47 1.58 -23.06
C GLU A 96 -6.09 1.01 -21.76
N ARG A 97 -5.34 0.17 -21.04
CA ARG A 97 -5.74 -0.34 -19.73
C ARG A 97 -5.95 0.80 -18.72
N ARG A 98 -5.04 1.77 -18.67
CA ARG A 98 -5.15 2.94 -17.78
C ARG A 98 -6.42 3.74 -18.02
N LEU A 99 -6.80 3.93 -19.28
CA LEU A 99 -8.07 4.58 -19.64
C LEU A 99 -9.28 3.82 -19.09
N LYS A 100 -9.26 2.48 -19.16
CA LYS A 100 -10.34 1.64 -18.60
C LYS A 100 -10.45 1.74 -17.08
N ILE A 101 -9.35 1.98 -16.38
CA ILE A 101 -9.32 2.14 -14.91
C ILE A 101 -9.87 3.51 -14.50
N GLY A 102 -9.58 4.56 -15.26
CA GLY A 102 -10.07 5.91 -15.03
C GLY A 102 -11.04 6.37 -16.13
N PRO A 103 -12.35 6.07 -16.04
CA PRO A 103 -13.33 6.43 -17.06
C PRO A 103 -13.36 7.92 -17.42
N VAL A 104 -12.99 8.79 -16.47
CA VAL A 104 -12.88 10.24 -16.70
C VAL A 104 -11.84 10.58 -17.77
N LEU A 105 -10.75 9.80 -17.88
CA LEU A 105 -9.74 9.99 -18.92
C LEU A 105 -10.31 9.68 -20.31
N GLN A 106 -11.22 8.71 -20.41
CA GLN A 106 -11.88 8.39 -21.68
C GLN A 106 -12.78 9.55 -22.11
N VAL A 107 -13.59 10.09 -21.20
CA VAL A 107 -14.45 11.25 -21.50
C VAL A 107 -13.61 12.45 -21.94
N LEU A 108 -12.49 12.70 -21.26
CA LEU A 108 -11.60 13.79 -21.63
C LEU A 108 -10.93 13.54 -22.99
N LYS A 109 -10.47 12.31 -23.27
CA LYS A 109 -9.90 11.93 -24.56
C LYS A 109 -10.88 12.18 -25.69
N GLU A 110 -12.12 11.71 -25.55
CA GLU A 110 -13.18 11.91 -26.54
C GLU A 110 -13.51 13.39 -26.75
N SER A 111 -13.50 14.21 -25.69
CA SER A 111 -13.69 15.66 -25.81
C SER A 111 -12.55 16.30 -26.61
N GLN A 112 -11.30 15.94 -26.30
CA GLN A 112 -10.14 16.51 -26.97
C GLN A 112 -10.01 16.08 -28.43
N GLU A 113 -10.39 14.85 -28.74
CA GLU A 113 -10.46 14.36 -30.13
C GLU A 113 -11.54 15.12 -30.93
N LYS A 114 -12.68 15.45 -30.30
CA LYS A 114 -13.71 16.31 -30.92
C LYS A 114 -13.20 17.73 -31.19
N ASP A 115 -12.36 18.25 -30.31
CA ASP A 115 -11.69 19.54 -30.48
C ASP A 115 -10.53 19.49 -31.50
N GLY A 116 -10.28 18.33 -32.11
CA GLY A 116 -9.29 18.14 -33.17
C GLY A 116 -7.87 17.84 -32.68
N LYS A 117 -7.66 17.56 -31.37
CA LYS A 117 -6.35 17.13 -30.86
C LYS A 117 -6.09 15.67 -31.26
N VAL A 118 -4.93 15.42 -31.87
CA VAL A 118 -4.45 14.05 -32.16
C VAL A 118 -3.86 13.46 -30.89
N ILE A 119 -4.50 12.42 -30.35
CA ILE A 119 -4.06 11.75 -29.11
C ILE A 119 -3.45 10.39 -29.44
N VAL A 120 -2.16 10.23 -29.11
CA VAL A 120 -1.42 8.96 -29.24
C VAL A 120 -1.24 8.36 -27.85
N LEU A 121 -1.61 7.09 -27.70
CA LEU A 121 -1.47 6.33 -26.46
C LEU A 121 -0.23 5.44 -26.50
N LYS A 122 0.19 5.00 -25.32
CA LYS A 122 1.26 4.01 -25.17
C LYS A 122 0.78 2.62 -25.61
N GLU A 123 1.44 2.05 -26.61
CA GLU A 123 1.09 0.74 -27.19
C GLU A 123 1.28 -0.41 -26.18
N VAL A 124 2.40 -0.42 -25.46
CA VAL A 124 2.75 -1.50 -24.52
C VAL A 124 2.49 -1.05 -23.09
N ASP A 125 1.63 -1.80 -22.39
CA ASP A 125 1.38 -1.58 -20.97
C ASP A 125 2.53 -2.15 -20.13
N THR A 126 3.33 -1.26 -19.55
CA THR A 126 4.45 -1.64 -18.64
C THR A 126 4.13 -1.35 -17.18
N ASP A 127 2.90 -0.91 -16.86
CA ASP A 127 2.56 -0.46 -15.52
C ASP A 127 2.47 -1.65 -14.55
N ILE A 128 3.27 -1.60 -13.48
CA ILE A 128 3.25 -2.60 -12.41
C ILE A 128 2.12 -2.24 -11.43
N GLU A 129 0.88 -2.41 -11.85
CA GLU A 129 -0.24 -2.29 -10.91
C GLU A 129 -0.31 -3.54 -10.01
N GLN A 130 -0.52 -3.33 -8.70
CA GLN A 130 -0.86 -4.42 -7.78
C GLN A 130 -2.19 -5.03 -8.22
N ASN A 131 -2.08 -6.07 -9.04
CA ASN A 131 -3.18 -6.75 -9.71
C ASN A 131 -4.36 -6.97 -8.75
N PRO A 132 -5.54 -6.36 -8.97
CA PRO A 132 -6.70 -6.57 -8.10
C PRO A 132 -7.10 -8.06 -8.05
N ASN A 133 -6.74 -8.85 -9.07
CA ASN A 133 -6.98 -10.29 -9.12
C ASN A 133 -6.13 -11.12 -8.15
N LEU A 134 -5.13 -10.55 -7.45
CA LEU A 134 -4.44 -11.25 -6.36
C LEU A 134 -5.36 -11.48 -5.15
N ARG A 135 -6.40 -10.66 -4.95
CA ARG A 135 -7.41 -10.91 -3.90
C ARG A 135 -8.28 -12.14 -4.19
N ASN A 136 -8.52 -12.45 -5.46
CA ASN A 136 -9.32 -13.62 -5.85
C ASN A 136 -8.56 -14.95 -5.81
N ARG A 137 -7.22 -14.95 -5.75
CA ARG A 137 -6.41 -16.18 -5.69
C ARG A 137 -6.18 -16.74 -4.28
N ARG A 138 -6.72 -16.12 -3.22
CA ARG A 138 -6.55 -16.60 -1.82
C ARG A 138 -7.84 -16.83 -1.03
N ARG A 139 -8.96 -17.12 -1.72
CA ARG A 139 -10.13 -17.73 -1.08
C ARG A 139 -10.36 -19.14 -1.63
N GLY A 140 -9.42 -20.03 -1.31
CA GLY A 140 -9.75 -21.46 -1.29
C GLY A 140 -10.88 -21.71 -0.28
N PRO A 141 -11.70 -22.76 -0.45
CA PRO A 141 -12.86 -22.99 0.41
C PRO A 141 -12.39 -23.09 1.86
N VAL A 142 -12.83 -22.14 2.69
CA VAL A 142 -12.68 -22.25 4.14
C VAL A 142 -13.48 -23.48 4.55
N ARG A 143 -12.78 -24.62 4.74
CA ARG A 143 -13.35 -25.77 5.42
C ARG A 143 -13.71 -25.28 6.82
N ARG A 144 -14.97 -24.87 7.00
CA ARG A 144 -15.59 -24.65 8.31
C ARG A 144 -15.46 -25.99 9.04
N ARG A 145 -14.41 -26.16 9.83
CA ARG A 145 -14.38 -27.17 10.88
C ARG A 145 -15.40 -26.70 11.91
N PHE A 146 -16.67 -27.00 11.66
CA PHE A 146 -17.67 -27.02 12.71
C PHE A 146 -17.16 -28.00 13.76
N GLY A 147 -16.62 -27.45 14.85
CA GLY A 147 -16.31 -28.21 16.04
C GLY A 147 -17.59 -28.94 16.43
N ARG A 148 -17.51 -30.28 16.48
CA ARG A 148 -18.53 -31.10 17.11
C ARG A 148 -18.74 -30.55 18.52
N ARG A 149 -19.90 -29.97 18.74
CA ARG A 149 -20.41 -29.53 20.03
C ARG A 149 -20.46 -30.78 20.92
N ILE A 150 -19.47 -30.94 21.80
CA ILE A 150 -19.51 -31.97 22.84
C ILE A 150 -20.63 -31.54 23.78
N GLN A 151 -21.77 -32.23 23.70
CA GLN A 151 -22.82 -32.14 24.70
C GLN A 151 -22.23 -32.64 26.02
N ARG A 152 -21.97 -31.71 26.95
CA ARG A 152 -21.74 -32.08 28.35
C ARG A 152 -23.08 -32.58 28.90
N ARG A 153 -23.23 -33.90 29.03
CA ARG A 153 -24.24 -34.51 29.88
C ARG A 153 -23.95 -34.09 31.33
N ALA A 154 -24.94 -33.51 31.99
CA ALA A 154 -24.91 -33.32 33.43
C ALA A 154 -24.95 -34.71 34.10
N ILE A 155 -23.97 -35.01 34.94
CA ILE A 155 -24.01 -36.13 35.87
C ILE A 155 -23.93 -35.52 37.27
N SER A 156 -25.09 -35.49 37.91
CA SER A 156 -25.29 -35.35 39.34
C SER A 156 -24.80 -36.63 40.00
N GLN A 157 -23.83 -36.55 40.90
CA GLN A 157 -23.65 -37.56 41.94
C GLN A 157 -23.27 -36.90 43.27
N THR A 158 -24.13 -37.23 44.22
CA THR A 158 -24.00 -37.18 45.68
C THR A 158 -22.72 -37.85 46.19
N ASP A 159 -22.40 -37.52 47.44
CA ASP A 159 -21.26 -37.89 48.28
C ASP A 159 -20.72 -39.34 48.16
N THR A 160 -19.41 -39.50 48.41
CA THR A 160 -18.83 -40.14 49.63
C THR A 160 -17.42 -40.72 49.34
N GLU A 161 -16.44 -40.16 50.03
CA GLU A 161 -15.24 -40.78 50.66
C GLU A 161 -14.16 -41.63 49.94
N GLN A 162 -12.93 -41.23 50.30
CA GLN A 162 -11.79 -42.02 50.78
C GLN A 162 -10.85 -42.77 49.81
N GLN A 163 -9.62 -42.25 49.79
CA GLN A 163 -8.32 -42.89 50.03
C GLN A 163 -7.97 -44.21 49.30
N GLY A 164 -6.81 -44.15 48.64
CA GLY A 164 -5.76 -45.13 48.92
C GLY A 164 -5.27 -45.99 47.76
N GLN A 165 -3.95 -45.92 47.58
CA GLN A 165 -3.04 -47.03 47.27
C GLN A 165 -2.87 -47.52 45.81
N ASN A 166 -1.63 -47.30 45.36
CA ASN A 166 -0.68 -48.27 44.82
C ASN A 166 -1.01 -49.21 43.65
N ALA A 167 0.04 -49.33 42.84
CA ALA A 167 0.49 -50.50 42.09
C ALA A 167 0.01 -50.70 40.64
N ILE A 168 0.92 -50.34 39.73
CA ILE A 168 1.55 -51.22 38.74
C ILE A 168 0.60 -52.10 37.90
N SER A 169 0.53 -51.80 36.60
CA SER A 169 0.85 -52.79 35.56
C SER A 169 1.09 -52.12 34.22
N ASN A 170 2.28 -52.39 33.69
CA ASN A 170 2.66 -52.16 32.30
C ASN A 170 1.79 -53.02 31.38
N THR A 171 1.37 -52.51 30.22
CA THR A 171 1.87 -52.95 28.91
C THR A 171 1.16 -52.29 27.73
N ALA A 172 1.92 -52.20 26.63
CA ALA A 172 1.48 -52.11 25.24
C ALA A 172 1.03 -50.74 24.67
N GLY A 173 2.04 -49.97 24.24
CA GLY A 173 2.13 -49.56 22.84
C GLY A 173 1.27 -48.38 22.36
N ARG A 174 1.89 -47.21 22.22
CA ARG A 174 1.57 -46.26 21.13
C ARG A 174 2.68 -45.22 20.93
N ASN A 175 3.19 -45.17 19.71
CA ASN A 175 4.17 -44.20 19.22
C ASN A 175 3.80 -42.74 19.57
N PRO A 176 4.73 -41.92 20.11
CA PRO A 176 4.45 -40.52 20.38
C PRO A 176 4.39 -39.73 19.07
N ARG A 177 3.36 -38.87 18.97
CA ARG A 177 3.16 -37.93 17.87
C ARG A 177 4.35 -36.96 17.79
N ARG A 178 4.93 -36.83 16.60
CA ARG A 178 5.95 -35.82 16.24
C ARG A 178 5.54 -34.43 16.74
N ALA A 179 6.20 -33.95 17.79
CA ALA A 179 6.15 -32.55 18.19
C ALA A 179 6.90 -31.71 17.14
N ARG A 180 6.18 -30.87 16.41
CA ARG A 180 6.79 -29.85 15.55
C ARG A 180 7.43 -28.78 16.44
N ARG A 181 8.74 -28.87 16.63
CA ARG A 181 9.55 -27.81 17.26
C ARG A 181 9.63 -26.63 16.30
N PHE A 182 9.04 -25.49 16.67
CA PHE A 182 9.37 -24.21 16.06
C PHE A 182 10.78 -23.81 16.52
N PRO A 183 11.74 -23.52 15.63
CA PRO A 183 13.04 -23.02 16.04
C PRO A 183 12.90 -21.57 16.49
N ASN A 184 13.06 -21.35 17.80
CA ASN A 184 13.21 -20.03 18.40
C ASN A 184 14.50 -19.39 17.85
N ARG A 185 14.37 -18.34 17.04
CA ARG A 185 15.48 -17.58 16.48
C ARG A 185 16.09 -16.73 17.62
N ARG A 186 17.05 -17.30 18.34
CA ARG A 186 17.82 -16.60 19.39
C ARG A 186 18.65 -15.48 18.77
N ARG A 187 18.61 -14.31 19.42
CA ARG A 187 19.47 -13.14 19.20
C ARG A 187 20.95 -13.54 19.31
N ARG A 188 21.79 -13.01 18.41
CA ARG A 188 23.26 -13.11 18.47
C ARG A 188 23.78 -12.36 19.71
N PRO A 189 24.62 -12.98 20.55
CA PRO A 189 25.55 -12.24 21.40
C PRO A 189 26.93 -12.15 20.74
N THR A 190 27.58 -11.02 20.97
CA THR A 190 28.96 -10.68 20.61
C THR A 190 29.96 -11.55 21.38
N LYS A 191 31.07 -11.93 20.74
CA LYS A 191 32.22 -12.56 21.40
C LYS A 191 32.99 -11.52 22.23
N SER A 192 33.27 -11.87 23.48
CA SER A 192 34.43 -11.42 24.24
C SER A 192 34.83 -12.59 25.15
N GLU A 193 36.10 -12.99 24.99
CA GLU A 193 36.93 -13.95 25.76
C GLU A 193 36.43 -15.39 25.93
#